data_AF-A0A835BNA4-F1
#
_entry.id   AF-A0A835BNA4-F1
#
_cell.length_a   1.000
_cell.length_b   1.000
_cell.length_c   1.000
_cell.angle_alpha   90.00
_cell.angle_beta   90.00
_cell.angle_gamma   90.00
#
_symmetry.space_group_name_H-M   'P 1'
#
loop_
_entity.id
_entity.type
_entity.pdbx_description
1 polymer ?
#
loop_
_entity_poly.entity_id
_entity_poly.type
_entity_poly.pdbx_seq_one_letter_code
_entity_poly.pdbx_strand_id
1 'polypeptide(L)'
;MAVAAKPHLLFFPFPAQGHITPAFQLATLLHRCHGFDVTFVHTEHNRRRLLRAGGPDALAGAPPGFRFVTVPDGLPPSDDDAAQDMAALHLSLPAMVPHFKKLVVELSELPAASCCCLVSDIVPILRAAEDIGLPRVAFWTTSASSFMALQQFQHLIAKGLVPLKGYRHH
;
A
#
# COMPACT_ATOMS: atom_id res chain seq x y z
N MET A 1 34.39 11.75 1.30
CA MET A 1 33.84 10.83 0.29
C MET A 1 32.34 10.89 0.41
N ALA A 2 31.61 11.27 -0.65
CA ALA A 2 30.15 11.21 -0.63
C ALA A 2 29.73 9.74 -0.50
N VAL A 3 29.02 9.39 0.57
CA VAL A 3 28.43 8.05 0.72
C VAL A 3 27.42 7.90 -0.42
N ALA A 4 27.61 6.91 -1.30
CA ALA A 4 26.65 6.62 -2.36
C ALA A 4 25.29 6.35 -1.72
N ALA A 5 24.25 7.08 -2.16
CA ALA A 5 22.92 6.99 -1.57
C ALA A 5 22.34 5.57 -1.78
N LYS A 6 22.00 4.89 -0.68
CA LYS A 6 21.43 3.53 -0.69
C LYS A 6 20.01 3.55 -1.27
N PRO A 7 19.69 2.78 -2.33
CA PRO A 7 18.36 2.78 -2.95
C PRO A 7 17.23 2.57 -1.94
N HIS A 8 16.11 3.29 -2.12
CA HIS A 8 15.00 3.28 -1.17
C HIS A 8 13.69 2.83 -1.83
N LEU A 9 12.97 1.94 -1.15
CA LEU A 9 11.67 1.43 -1.58
C LEU A 9 10.58 1.94 -0.65
N LEU A 10 9.57 2.57 -1.24
CA LEU A 10 8.34 2.94 -0.55
C LEU A 10 7.27 1.90 -0.83
N PHE A 11 6.94 1.08 0.16
CA PHE A 11 5.85 0.12 0.08
C PHE A 11 4.55 0.77 0.54
N PHE A 12 3.56 0.84 -0.36
CA PHE A 12 2.24 1.41 -0.09
C PHE A 12 1.14 0.41 -0.53
N PRO A 13 0.95 -0.70 0.20
CA PRO A 13 -0.01 -1.73 -0.17
C PRO A 13 -1.45 -1.33 0.17
N PHE A 14 -2.41 -1.96 -0.51
CA PHE A 14 -3.82 -1.88 -0.18
C PHE A 14 -4.04 -2.29 1.28
N PRO A 15 -4.83 -1.54 2.06
CA PRO A 15 -4.87 -1.68 3.52
C PRO A 15 -5.74 -2.84 4.04
N ALA A 16 -5.63 -4.01 3.42
CA ALA A 16 -6.21 -5.27 3.89
C ALA A 16 -5.14 -6.35 4.04
N GLN A 17 -5.34 -7.28 4.99
CA GLN A 17 -4.31 -8.25 5.38
C GLN A 17 -3.81 -9.14 4.23
N GLY A 18 -4.69 -9.52 3.30
CA GLY A 18 -4.31 -10.28 2.09
C GLY A 18 -3.34 -9.55 1.15
N HIS A 19 -3.17 -8.24 1.32
CA HIS A 19 -2.23 -7.40 0.57
C HIS A 19 -1.02 -6.99 1.42
N ILE A 20 -1.25 -6.64 2.69
CA ILE A 20 -0.20 -6.20 3.61
C ILE A 20 0.83 -7.31 3.85
N THR A 21 0.40 -8.53 4.18
CA THR A 21 1.32 -9.63 4.52
C THR A 21 2.30 -9.97 3.39
N PRO A 22 1.87 -10.26 2.15
CA PRO A 22 2.80 -10.55 1.06
C PRO A 22 3.69 -9.35 0.69
N ALA A 23 3.16 -8.12 0.74
CA ALA A 23 3.96 -6.92 0.50
C ALA A 23 5.06 -6.77 1.57
N PHE A 24 4.73 -7.05 2.83
CA PHE A 24 5.70 -6.99 3.93
C PHE A 24 6.79 -8.06 3.82
N GLN A 25 6.42 -9.28 3.39
CA GLN A 25 7.38 -10.35 3.11
C GLN A 25 8.34 -9.95 1.98
N LEU A 26 7.82 -9.41 0.88
CA LEU A 26 8.65 -8.92 -0.23
C LEU A 26 9.58 -7.78 0.23
N ALA A 27 9.06 -6.81 0.98
CA ALA A 27 9.85 -5.70 1.51
C ALA A 27 10.99 -6.20 2.41
N THR A 28 10.71 -7.19 3.28
CA THR A 28 11.70 -7.81 4.15
C THR A 28 12.79 -8.54 3.35
N LEU A 29 12.41 -9.27 2.30
CA LEU A 29 13.37 -9.96 1.42
C LEU A 29 14.26 -8.97 0.66
N LEU A 30 13.68 -7.91 0.08
CA LEU A 30 14.45 -6.89 -0.63
C LEU A 30 15.42 -6.16 0.30
N HIS A 31 14.98 -5.83 1.51
CA HIS A 31 15.85 -5.23 2.51
C HIS A 31 17.00 -6.16 2.89
N ARG A 32 16.70 -7.41 3.28
CA ARG A 32 17.69 -8.35 3.83
C ARG A 32 18.64 -8.91 2.78
N CYS A 33 18.15 -9.23 1.59
CA CYS A 33 18.91 -9.93 0.56
C CYS A 33 19.53 -8.99 -0.48
N HIS A 34 18.96 -7.79 -0.67
CA HIS A 34 19.39 -6.86 -1.71
C HIS A 34 19.81 -5.47 -1.18
N GLY A 35 19.73 -5.25 0.14
CA GLY A 35 20.24 -4.04 0.76
C GLY A 35 19.48 -2.78 0.37
N PHE A 36 18.18 -2.86 0.11
CA PHE A 36 17.33 -1.67 -0.04
C PHE A 36 16.99 -1.09 1.33
N ASP A 37 16.94 0.23 1.44
CA ASP A 37 16.17 0.86 2.53
C ASP A 37 14.68 0.77 2.21
N VAL A 38 13.86 0.63 3.24
CA VAL A 38 12.42 0.40 3.11
C VAL A 38 11.65 1.35 4.01
N THR A 39 10.68 2.04 3.44
CA THR A 39 9.56 2.63 4.16
C THR A 39 8.31 1.82 3.86
N PHE A 40 7.72 1.22 4.90
CA PHE A 40 6.50 0.45 4.79
C PHE A 40 5.33 1.25 5.37
N VAL A 41 4.33 1.54 4.53
CA VAL A 41 3.16 2.34 4.91
C VAL A 41 2.06 1.44 5.45
N HIS A 42 1.58 1.76 6.64
CA HIS A 42 0.32 1.26 7.17
C HIS A 42 -0.73 2.38 7.16
N THR A 43 -2.00 2.01 7.24
CA THR A 43 -3.03 2.96 7.65
C THR A 43 -3.04 3.11 9.17
N GLU A 44 -3.49 4.23 9.69
CA GLU A 44 -3.68 4.42 11.14
C GLU A 44 -4.56 3.32 11.77
N HIS A 45 -5.65 2.93 11.10
CA HIS A 45 -6.51 1.81 11.54
C HIS A 45 -5.72 0.51 11.70
N ASN A 46 -5.01 0.07 10.65
CA ASN A 46 -4.15 -1.12 10.69
C ASN A 46 -3.03 -1.03 11.75
N ARG A 47 -2.40 0.14 11.94
CA ARG A 47 -1.40 0.32 13.00
C ARG A 47 -2.01 0.11 14.38
N ARG A 48 -3.18 0.69 14.66
CA ARG A 48 -3.87 0.51 15.94
C ARG A 48 -4.17 -0.97 16.21
N ARG A 49 -4.66 -1.70 15.20
CA ARG A 49 -4.94 -3.14 15.32
C ARG A 49 -3.67 -3.97 15.56
N LEU A 50 -2.58 -3.65 14.86
CA LEU A 50 -1.30 -4.33 15.04
C LEU A 50 -0.73 -4.12 16.45
N LEU A 51 -0.75 -2.89 16.96
CA LEU A 51 -0.25 -2.58 18.31
C LEU A 51 -1.11 -3.19 19.43
N ARG A 52 -2.42 -3.37 19.21
CA ARG A 52 -3.26 -4.11 20.16
C ARG A 52 -2.95 -5.61 20.17
N ALA A 53 -2.79 -6.21 18.99
CA ALA A 53 -2.55 -7.65 18.87
C ALA A 53 -1.14 -8.05 19.34
N GLY A 54 -0.12 -7.23 19.04
CA GLY A 54 1.28 -7.53 19.32
C GLY A 54 1.94 -6.69 20.43
N GLY A 55 1.18 -5.79 21.07
CA GLY A 55 1.70 -4.86 22.07
C GLY A 55 2.40 -3.62 21.49
N PRO A 56 2.87 -2.70 22.35
CA PRO A 56 3.53 -1.46 21.95
C PRO A 56 4.77 -1.67 21.07
N ASP A 57 5.42 -2.82 21.26
CA ASP A 57 6.65 -3.20 20.57
C ASP A 57 6.41 -3.96 19.26
N ALA A 58 5.16 -4.16 18.82
CA ALA A 58 4.84 -4.88 17.59
C ALA A 58 5.47 -4.26 16.32
N LEU A 59 5.82 -2.97 16.40
CA LEU A 59 6.55 -2.23 15.36
C LEU A 59 7.94 -1.76 15.83
N ALA A 60 8.31 -2.07 17.07
CA ALA A 60 9.65 -1.81 17.59
C ALA A 60 10.64 -2.85 17.07
N GLY A 61 11.92 -2.47 16.96
CA GLY A 61 12.98 -3.39 16.53
C GLY A 61 13.13 -3.56 15.01
N ALA A 62 12.57 -2.65 14.20
CA ALA A 62 12.89 -2.61 12.77
C ALA A 62 14.41 -2.42 12.58
N PRO A 63 15.06 -3.21 11.70
CA PRO A 63 16.50 -3.09 11.47
C PRO A 63 16.86 -1.72 10.87
N PRO A 64 18.10 -1.23 11.03
CA PRO A 64 18.54 0.01 10.42
C PRO A 64 18.24 0.06 8.91
N GLY A 65 17.56 1.11 8.47
CA GLY A 65 17.13 1.25 7.08
C GLY A 65 15.75 0.65 6.76
N PHE A 66 15.07 0.02 7.72
CA PHE A 66 13.67 -0.39 7.60
C PHE A 66 12.82 0.44 8.57
N ARG A 67 11.77 1.09 8.08
CA ARG A 67 10.86 1.89 8.91
C ARG A 67 9.41 1.71 8.53
N PHE A 68 8.54 1.94 9.51
CA PHE A 68 7.09 1.93 9.35
C PHE A 68 6.54 3.34 9.52
N VAL A 69 5.65 3.75 8.62
CA VAL A 69 4.94 5.03 8.69
C VAL A 69 3.44 4.81 8.58
N THR A 70 2.65 5.82 8.97
CA THR A 70 1.19 5.74 8.87
C THR A 70 0.56 6.88 8.12
N VAL A 71 -0.55 6.59 7.46
CA VAL A 71 -1.45 7.55 6.82
C VAL A 71 -2.90 7.28 7.22
N PRO A 72 -3.79 8.28 7.20
CA PRO A 72 -5.22 8.02 7.30
C PRO A 72 -5.72 7.34 6.00
N ASP A 73 -6.73 6.49 6.13
CA ASP A 73 -7.39 5.77 5.02
C ASP A 73 -8.61 6.50 4.45
N GLY A 74 -8.95 7.67 5.00
CA GLY A 74 -10.08 8.49 4.58
C GLY A 74 -11.44 8.00 5.10
N LEU A 75 -11.47 6.99 5.97
CA LEU A 75 -12.69 6.52 6.60
C LEU A 75 -12.94 7.21 7.96
N PRO A 76 -14.20 7.33 8.41
CA PRO A 76 -14.51 7.71 9.78
C PRO A 76 -13.87 6.74 10.78
N PRO A 77 -13.58 7.17 12.01
CA PRO A 77 -13.16 6.27 13.07
C PRO A 77 -14.17 5.14 13.23
N SER A 78 -13.71 3.90 13.11
CA SER A 78 -14.49 2.70 13.40
C SER A 78 -14.01 2.07 14.69
N ASP A 79 -14.87 1.25 15.30
CA ASP A 79 -14.42 0.32 16.33
C ASP A 79 -13.35 -0.62 15.75
N ASP A 80 -12.45 -1.05 16.60
CA ASP A 80 -11.22 -1.71 16.21
C ASP A 80 -11.40 -3.21 15.89
N ASP A 81 -12.49 -3.77 16.40
CA ASP A 81 -12.97 -5.14 16.15
C ASP A 81 -14.01 -5.20 15.02
N ALA A 82 -14.43 -4.06 14.48
CA ALA A 82 -15.37 -4.03 13.37
C ALA A 82 -14.75 -4.62 12.11
N ALA A 83 -15.53 -5.43 11.39
CA ALA A 83 -15.16 -5.83 10.04
C ALA A 83 -15.00 -4.57 9.18
N GLN A 84 -13.86 -4.44 8.50
CA GLN A 84 -13.61 -3.29 7.66
C GLN A 84 -14.55 -3.33 6.46
N ASP A 85 -15.33 -2.27 6.26
CA ASP A 85 -16.16 -2.12 5.07
C ASP A 85 -15.26 -1.94 3.85
N MET A 86 -15.09 -3.04 3.11
CA MET A 86 -14.22 -3.09 1.94
C MET A 86 -14.71 -2.19 0.80
N ALA A 87 -16.03 -1.96 0.70
CA ALA A 87 -16.59 -1.06 -0.32
C ALA A 87 -16.29 0.39 0.04
N ALA A 88 -16.55 0.79 1.29
CA ALA A 88 -16.20 2.12 1.77
C ALA A 88 -14.69 2.39 1.65
N LEU A 89 -13.85 1.43 2.04
CA LEU A 89 -12.39 1.51 1.93
C LEU A 89 -11.93 1.67 0.48
N HIS A 90 -12.54 0.93 -0.46
CA HIS A 90 -12.20 1.07 -1.87
C HIS A 90 -12.56 2.47 -2.39
N LEU A 91 -13.71 3.01 -1.99
CA LEU A 91 -14.15 4.35 -2.35
C LEU A 91 -13.30 5.45 -1.69
N SER A 92 -12.68 5.18 -0.54
CA SER A 92 -11.83 6.15 0.17
C SER A 92 -10.38 6.20 -0.34
N LEU A 93 -9.92 5.24 -1.15
CA LEU A 93 -8.55 5.20 -1.68
C LEU A 93 -8.04 6.54 -2.28
N PRO A 94 -8.83 7.32 -3.05
CA PRO A 94 -8.37 8.61 -3.57
C PRO A 94 -8.00 9.60 -2.47
N ALA A 95 -8.63 9.53 -1.29
CA ALA A 95 -8.32 10.39 -0.15
C ALA A 95 -6.93 10.13 0.45
N MET A 96 -6.30 8.99 0.14
CA MET A 96 -4.94 8.67 0.57
C MET A 96 -3.86 9.35 -0.29
N VAL A 97 -4.20 9.82 -1.49
CA VAL A 97 -3.25 10.40 -2.46
C VAL A 97 -2.50 11.63 -1.92
N PRO A 98 -3.16 12.62 -1.27
CA PRO A 98 -2.46 13.76 -0.68
C PRO A 98 -1.44 13.33 0.39
N HIS A 99 -1.77 12.33 1.21
CA HIS A 99 -0.88 11.80 2.25
C HIS A 99 0.33 11.07 1.64
N PHE A 100 0.11 10.31 0.57
CA PHE A 100 1.19 9.71 -0.20
C PHE A 100 2.14 10.77 -0.77
N LYS A 101 1.61 11.81 -1.43
CA LYS A 101 2.45 12.89 -1.99
C LYS A 101 3.26 13.59 -0.90
N LYS A 102 2.64 13.86 0.26
CA LYS A 102 3.32 14.44 1.42
C LYS A 102 4.48 13.54 1.90
N LEU A 103 4.23 12.23 2.03
CA LEU A 103 5.27 11.28 2.41
C LEU A 103 6.44 11.30 1.41
N VAL A 104 6.19 11.32 0.10
CA VAL A 104 7.27 11.38 -0.90
C VAL A 104 8.15 12.63 -0.73
N VAL A 105 7.55 13.79 -0.44
CA VAL A 105 8.30 15.02 -0.15
C VAL A 105 9.15 14.86 1.10
N GLU A 106 8.56 14.40 2.22
CA GLU A 106 9.28 14.16 3.48
C GLU A 106 10.43 13.15 3.31
N LEU A 107 10.27 12.17 2.43
CA LEU A 107 11.32 11.19 2.09
C LEU A 107 12.46 11.81 1.29
N SER A 108 12.17 12.77 0.42
CA SER A 108 13.17 13.44 -0.43
C SER A 108 14.07 14.40 0.33
N GLU A 109 13.61 14.91 1.48
CA GLU A 109 14.37 15.82 2.35
C GLU A 109 15.38 15.09 3.24
N LEU A 110 15.35 13.75 3.26
CA LEU A 110 16.31 12.97 4.03
C LEU A 110 17.72 13.08 3.39
N PRO A 111 18.78 13.25 4.20
CA PRO A 111 20.15 13.52 3.71
C PRO A 111 20.77 12.39 2.86
N ALA A 112 20.05 11.30 2.64
CA ALA A 112 20.30 10.28 1.63
C ALA A 112 19.10 10.21 0.68
N ALA A 113 18.91 11.23 -0.15
CA ALA A 113 17.92 11.22 -1.23
C ALA A 113 18.36 10.21 -2.30
N SER A 114 18.05 8.95 -2.03
CA SER A 114 18.24 7.85 -2.95
C SER A 114 17.09 7.78 -3.93
N CYS A 115 17.34 7.13 -5.07
CA CYS A 115 16.32 6.76 -6.03
C CYS A 115 15.19 6.03 -5.31
N CYS A 116 14.09 6.75 -5.07
CA CYS A 116 12.91 6.21 -4.41
C CYS A 116 12.06 5.52 -5.46
N CYS A 117 11.72 4.25 -5.25
CA CYS A 117 10.76 3.52 -6.07
C CYS A 117 9.54 3.15 -5.23
N LEU A 118 8.35 3.46 -5.73
CA LEU A 118 7.10 3.01 -5.15
C LEU A 118 6.84 1.55 -5.49
N VAL A 119 6.37 0.77 -4.51
CA VAL A 119 5.76 -0.54 -4.71
C VAL A 119 4.34 -0.51 -4.15
N SER A 120 3.33 -0.70 -5.01
CA SER A 120 1.91 -0.58 -4.62
C SER A 120 0.99 -1.41 -5.52
N ASP A 121 -0.19 -1.72 -5.04
CA ASP A 121 -1.34 -2.27 -5.77
C ASP A 121 -2.56 -1.34 -5.74
N ILE A 122 -2.40 -0.11 -5.26
CA ILE A 122 -3.45 0.90 -5.20
C ILE A 122 -3.38 1.79 -6.45
N VAL A 123 -4.35 1.65 -7.36
CA VAL A 123 -4.35 2.36 -8.65
C VAL A 123 -4.25 3.89 -8.52
N PRO A 124 -5.01 4.58 -7.65
CA PRO A 124 -4.84 6.02 -7.43
C PRO A 124 -3.42 6.43 -7.00
N ILE A 125 -2.75 5.61 -6.18
CA ILE A 125 -1.39 5.87 -5.69
C ILE A 125 -0.36 5.64 -6.80
N LEU A 126 -0.53 4.57 -7.59
CA LEU A 126 0.31 4.31 -8.76
C LEU A 126 0.22 5.46 -9.79
N ARG A 127 -0.98 5.98 -10.06
CA ARG A 127 -1.16 7.16 -10.92
C ARG A 127 -0.53 8.41 -10.31
N ALA A 128 -0.74 8.66 -9.02
CA ALA A 128 -0.14 9.81 -8.35
C ALA A 128 1.40 9.78 -8.39
N ALA A 129 2.02 8.60 -8.35
CA ALA A 129 3.45 8.42 -8.52
C ALA A 129 3.91 8.73 -9.96
N GLU A 130 3.12 8.33 -10.95
CA GLU A 130 3.33 8.72 -12.36
C GLU A 130 3.38 10.23 -12.54
N ASP A 131 2.37 10.92 -12.01
CA ASP A 131 2.17 12.35 -12.19
C ASP A 131 3.36 13.18 -11.65
N ILE A 132 4.07 12.65 -10.66
CA ILE A 132 5.23 13.29 -10.03
C ILE A 132 6.58 12.71 -10.49
N GLY A 133 6.58 11.82 -11.49
CA GLY A 133 7.79 11.22 -12.04
C GLY A 133 8.51 10.23 -11.11
N LEU A 134 7.83 9.69 -10.09
CA LEU A 134 8.39 8.69 -9.19
C LEU A 134 8.37 7.30 -9.85
N PRO A 135 9.52 6.60 -9.97
CA PRO A 135 9.54 5.20 -10.41
C PRO A 135 8.57 4.34 -9.61
N ARG A 136 7.82 3.46 -10.28
CA ARG A 136 6.79 2.63 -9.63
C ARG A 136 6.75 1.21 -10.16
N VAL A 137 6.46 0.27 -9.26
CA VAL A 137 6.19 -1.13 -9.55
C VAL A 137 4.81 -1.47 -9.01
N ALA A 138 3.97 -2.06 -9.88
CA ALA A 138 2.69 -2.61 -9.47
C ALA A 138 2.88 -4.02 -8.88
N PHE A 139 2.49 -4.25 -7.63
CA PHE A 139 2.62 -5.55 -6.96
C PHE A 139 1.24 -6.14 -6.62
N TRP A 140 0.60 -6.75 -7.62
CA TRP A 140 -0.72 -7.37 -7.45
C TRP A 140 -0.61 -8.73 -6.75
N THR A 141 -1.27 -8.87 -5.60
CA THR A 141 -1.27 -10.11 -4.79
C THR A 141 -2.37 -11.08 -5.19
N THR A 142 -3.29 -10.67 -6.08
CA THR A 142 -4.41 -11.48 -6.56
C THR A 142 -3.95 -12.47 -7.63
N SER A 143 -4.75 -13.52 -7.87
CA SER A 143 -4.45 -14.48 -8.93
C SER A 143 -4.44 -13.81 -10.31
N ALA A 144 -3.64 -14.34 -11.24
CA ALA A 144 -3.62 -13.85 -12.63
C ALA A 144 -5.02 -13.83 -13.27
N SER A 145 -5.85 -14.84 -12.98
CA SER A 145 -7.22 -14.91 -13.47
C SER A 145 -8.11 -13.79 -12.92
N SER A 146 -7.99 -13.47 -11.63
CA SER A 146 -8.71 -12.38 -10.97
C SER A 146 -8.27 -11.03 -11.51
N PHE A 147 -6.96 -10.83 -11.71
CA PHE A 147 -6.41 -9.63 -12.32
C PHE A 147 -6.93 -9.43 -13.75
N MET A 148 -6.93 -10.48 -14.57
CA MET A 148 -7.49 -10.42 -15.93
C MET A 148 -8.97 -10.08 -15.93
N ALA A 149 -9.76 -10.64 -14.99
CA ALA A 149 -11.18 -10.30 -14.85
C ALA A 149 -11.37 -8.81 -14.52
N LEU A 150 -10.54 -8.23 -13.65
CA LEU A 150 -10.56 -6.79 -13.34
C LEU A 150 -10.21 -5.93 -14.56
N GLN A 151 -9.19 -6.31 -15.33
CA GLN A 151 -8.81 -5.60 -16.57
C GLN A 151 -9.93 -5.63 -17.62
N GLN A 152 -10.70 -6.73 -17.65
CA GLN A 152 -11.81 -6.90 -18.58
C GLN A 152 -13.15 -6.42 -18.01
N PHE A 153 -13.18 -5.80 -16.83
CA PHE A 153 -14.44 -5.52 -16.13
C PHE A 153 -15.41 -4.66 -16.95
N GLN A 154 -14.90 -3.61 -17.62
CA GLN A 154 -15.70 -2.78 -18.53
C GLN A 154 -16.27 -3.58 -19.71
N HIS A 155 -15.50 -4.53 -20.25
CA HIS A 155 -15.97 -5.42 -21.30
C HIS A 155 -17.02 -6.42 -20.79
N LEU A 156 -16.86 -6.91 -19.57
CA LEU A 156 -17.85 -7.77 -18.92
C LEU A 156 -19.18 -7.02 -18.67
N ILE A 157 -19.12 -5.74 -18.29
CA ILE A 157 -20.29 -4.86 -18.19
C ILE A 157 -20.93 -4.66 -19.58
N ALA A 158 -20.14 -4.31 -20.59
CA ALA A 158 -20.63 -4.10 -21.95
C ALA A 158 -21.31 -5.33 -22.54
N LYS A 159 -20.89 -6.54 -22.13
CA LYS A 159 -21.50 -7.82 -22.50
C LYS A 159 -22.71 -8.22 -21.63
N GLY A 160 -23.10 -7.41 -20.65
CA GLY A 160 -24.19 -7.73 -19.72
C GLY A 160 -23.91 -8.93 -18.82
N LEU A 161 -22.63 -9.23 -18.56
CA LEU A 161 -22.21 -10.32 -17.66
C LEU A 161 -22.08 -9.84 -16.20
N VAL A 162 -22.05 -8.53 -15.99
CA VAL A 162 -22.02 -7.87 -14.68
C VAL A 162 -23.22 -6.91 -14.60
N PRO A 163 -24.07 -6.99 -13.54
CA PRO A 163 -23.99 -7.94 -12.44
C PRO A 163 -24.33 -9.37 -12.88
N LEU A 164 -23.85 -10.37 -12.14
CA LEU A 164 -24.12 -11.77 -12.45
C LEU A 164 -25.63 -12.05 -12.38
N LYS A 165 -26.16 -12.76 -13.39
CA LYS A 165 -27.57 -13.14 -13.43
C LYS A 165 -27.92 -13.96 -12.17
N GLY A 166 -28.95 -13.52 -11.45
CA GLY A 166 -29.41 -14.16 -10.20
C GLY A 166 -28.87 -13.55 -8.92
N TYR A 167 -27.93 -12.58 -8.98
CA TYR A 167 -27.50 -11.82 -7.81
C TYR A 167 -28.55 -10.75 -7.47
N ARG A 168 -29.37 -10.97 -6.44
CA ARG A 168 -30.26 -9.93 -5.88
C ARG A 168 -29.52 -9.24 -4.74
N HIS A 169 -29.43 -7.91 -4.78
CA HIS A 169 -29.03 -7.12 -3.62
C HIS A 169 -30.12 -7.32 -2.55
N HIS A 170 -29.75 -7.93 -1.43
CA HIS A 170 -30.56 -7.96 -0.22
C HIS A 170 -30.35 -6.68 0.57
#